data_AF-A0A525KG46-F1
#
_entry.id   AF-A0A525KG46-F1
#
_cell.length_a   1.000
_cell.length_b   1.000
_cell.length_c   1.000
_cell.angle_alpha   90.00
_cell.angle_beta   90.00
_cell.angle_gamma   90.00
#
_symmetry.space_group_name_H-M   'P 1'
#
loop_
_entity.id
_entity.type
_entity.pdbx_description
1 polymer ?
#
loop_
_entity_poly.entity_id
_entity_poly.type
_entity_poly.pdbx_seq_one_letter_code
_entity_poly.pdbx_strand_id
1 'polypeptide(L)'
;MTFVAPIVPKLRRGATARLTLITLAGLAVAVPASGLYAFWNHQHGLRRDWDIKGPPCPPPKDSWEAIVLKRQPHSFKYGGADFAHPFGGADCASVPDGRFPTRDAYYVCQFTGPVMVSVTVAGKTTVFEPGYGRHAAVSVRKGRVACVLGGWTQA
;
A
#
# COMPACT_ATOMS: atom_id res chain seq x y z
N MET A 1 -32.91 36.72 -66.99
CA MET A 1 -31.94 36.83 -65.89
C MET A 1 -32.61 36.28 -64.64
N THR A 2 -32.31 35.05 -64.25
CA THR A 2 -33.00 34.36 -63.15
C THR A 2 -32.08 34.37 -61.93
N PHE A 3 -32.48 35.07 -60.87
CA PHE A 3 -31.76 35.11 -59.60
C PHE A 3 -32.06 33.84 -58.80
N VAL A 4 -31.04 33.00 -58.61
CA VAL A 4 -31.08 31.88 -57.65
C VAL A 4 -30.69 32.43 -56.28
N ALA A 5 -31.63 32.45 -55.33
CA ALA A 5 -31.34 32.83 -53.95
C ALA A 5 -30.57 31.70 -53.24
N PRO A 6 -29.45 31.98 -52.54
CA PRO A 6 -28.74 30.97 -51.78
C PRO A 6 -29.54 30.58 -50.54
N ILE A 7 -29.84 29.28 -50.41
CA ILE A 7 -30.42 28.69 -49.20
C ILE A 7 -29.31 28.65 -48.15
N VAL A 8 -29.25 29.65 -47.27
CA VAL A 8 -28.35 29.64 -46.12
C VAL A 8 -28.99 28.76 -45.03
N PRO A 9 -28.40 27.60 -44.67
CA PRO A 9 -28.95 26.78 -43.61
C PRO A 9 -28.85 27.54 -42.28
N LYS A 10 -30.00 27.91 -41.71
CA LYS A 10 -30.11 28.41 -40.33
C LYS A 10 -29.63 27.31 -39.38
N LEU A 11 -28.38 27.39 -38.94
CA LEU A 11 -27.85 26.53 -37.89
C LEU A 11 -28.74 26.72 -36.64
N ARG A 12 -29.52 25.69 -36.27
CA ARG A 12 -30.41 25.69 -35.09
C ARG A 12 -29.55 25.84 -33.83
N ARG A 13 -29.31 27.08 -33.39
CA ARG A 13 -28.55 27.45 -32.17
C ARG A 13 -28.96 26.67 -30.89
N GLY A 14 -30.20 26.16 -30.83
CA GLY A 14 -30.68 25.38 -29.69
C GLY A 14 -30.14 23.94 -29.62
N ALA A 15 -29.72 23.34 -30.74
CA ALA A 15 -29.23 21.96 -30.77
C ALA A 15 -27.78 21.88 -30.25
N THR A 16 -26.94 22.84 -30.64
CA THR A 16 -25.54 22.93 -30.18
C THR A 16 -25.45 23.24 -28.69
N ALA A 17 -26.29 24.16 -28.18
CA ALA A 17 -26.31 24.50 -26.76
C ALA A 17 -26.69 23.30 -25.85
N ARG A 18 -27.66 22.48 -26.28
CA ARG A 18 -28.06 21.26 -25.54
C ARG A 18 -26.95 20.21 -25.54
N LEU A 19 -26.29 20.00 -26.68
CA LEU A 19 -25.14 19.10 -26.79
C LEU A 19 -24.00 19.53 -25.87
N THR A 20 -23.64 20.82 -25.87
CA THR A 20 -22.59 21.35 -24.99
C THR A 20 -22.91 21.15 -23.51
N LEU A 21 -24.16 21.41 -23.09
CA LEU A 21 -24.58 21.19 -21.70
C LEU A 21 -24.52 19.71 -21.31
N ILE A 22 -24.93 18.79 -22.18
CA ILE A 22 -24.85 17.34 -21.93
C ILE A 22 -23.39 16.91 -21.79
N THR A 23 -22.50 17.39 -22.67
CA THR A 23 -21.07 17.06 -22.59
C THR A 23 -20.46 17.59 -21.30
N LEU A 24 -20.75 18.84 -20.92
CA LEU A 24 -20.25 19.43 -19.67
C LEU A 24 -20.78 18.67 -18.44
N ALA A 25 -22.06 18.33 -18.41
CA ALA A 25 -22.65 17.54 -17.34
C ALA A 25 -22.03 16.13 -17.26
N GLY A 26 -21.81 15.49 -18.41
CA GLY A 26 -21.14 14.19 -18.49
C GLY A 26 -19.72 14.23 -17.94
N LEU A 27 -18.94 15.26 -18.31
CA LEU A 27 -17.58 15.46 -17.79
C LEU A 27 -17.59 15.77 -16.29
N ALA A 28 -18.54 16.59 -15.82
CA ALA A 28 -18.68 16.92 -14.40
C ALA A 28 -18.94 15.70 -13.51
N VAL A 29 -19.55 14.64 -14.04
CA VAL A 29 -19.75 13.37 -13.34
C VAL A 29 -18.58 12.39 -13.56
N ALA A 30 -18.10 12.26 -14.79
CA ALA A 30 -17.08 11.28 -15.14
C ALA A 30 -15.74 11.54 -14.45
N VAL A 31 -15.33 12.80 -14.31
CA VAL A 31 -14.06 13.16 -13.66
C VAL A 31 -14.03 12.74 -12.18
N PRO A 32 -14.97 13.16 -11.30
CA PRO A 32 -14.95 12.70 -9.91
C PRO A 32 -15.18 11.20 -9.77
N ALA A 33 -16.03 10.60 -10.61
CA ALA A 33 -16.27 9.15 -10.57
C ALA A 33 -14.99 8.35 -10.89
N SER A 34 -14.23 8.77 -11.90
CA SER A 34 -12.96 8.12 -12.24
C SER A 34 -11.92 8.27 -11.14
N GLY A 35 -11.84 9.44 -10.47
CA GLY A 35 -10.97 9.65 -9.32
C GLY A 35 -11.30 8.73 -8.15
N LEU A 36 -12.59 8.60 -7.80
CA LEU A 36 -13.06 7.68 -6.76
C LEU A 36 -12.75 6.22 -7.10
N TYR A 37 -12.97 5.84 -8.36
CA TYR A 37 -12.70 4.49 -8.84
C TYR A 37 -11.19 4.16 -8.78
N ALA A 38 -10.33 5.07 -9.25
CA ALA A 38 -8.88 4.92 -9.19
C ALA A 38 -8.39 4.80 -7.74
N PHE A 39 -8.89 5.66 -6.85
CA PHE A 39 -8.56 5.59 -5.42
C PHE A 39 -8.99 4.26 -4.81
N TRP A 40 -10.22 3.82 -5.08
CA TRP A 40 -10.75 2.55 -4.58
C TRP A 40 -9.92 1.34 -5.04
N ASN A 41 -9.59 1.28 -6.33
CA ASN A 41 -8.74 0.23 -6.88
C ASN A 41 -7.34 0.23 -6.28
N HIS A 42 -6.74 1.41 -6.09
CA HIS A 42 -5.42 1.53 -5.48
C HIS A 42 -5.42 1.00 -4.04
N GLN A 43 -6.40 1.39 -3.23
CA GLN A 43 -6.55 0.91 -1.85
C GLN A 43 -6.78 -0.60 -1.79
N HIS A 44 -7.58 -1.14 -2.72
CA HIS A 44 -7.81 -2.58 -2.84
C HIS A 44 -6.60 -3.36 -3.35
N GLY A 45 -5.77 -2.75 -4.20
CA GLY A 45 -4.50 -3.31 -4.68
C GLY A 45 -3.52 -3.45 -3.52
N LEU A 46 -3.24 -2.33 -2.82
CA LEU A 46 -2.33 -2.33 -1.66
C LEU A 46 -2.70 -3.37 -0.61
N ARG A 47 -3.99 -3.55 -0.33
CA ARG A 47 -4.43 -4.58 0.61
C ARG A 47 -4.12 -5.99 0.15
N ARG A 48 -4.37 -6.27 -1.12
CA ARG A 48 -4.15 -7.62 -1.67
C ARG A 48 -2.68 -7.93 -1.76
N ASP A 49 -1.89 -6.96 -2.19
CA ASP A 49 -0.45 -7.11 -2.33
C ASP A 49 0.15 -7.34 -0.93
N TRP A 50 -0.11 -6.43 0.02
CA TRP A 50 0.42 -6.47 1.39
C TRP A 50 -0.30 -7.42 2.37
N ASP A 51 -1.24 -8.24 1.91
CA ASP A 51 -1.86 -9.30 2.72
C ASP A 51 -1.05 -10.60 2.61
N ILE A 52 0.17 -10.55 3.15
CA ILE A 52 1.10 -11.67 3.11
C ILE A 52 0.59 -12.77 4.04
N LYS A 53 0.22 -13.92 3.45
CA LYS A 53 -0.19 -15.12 4.18
C LYS A 53 0.99 -16.07 4.33
N GLY A 54 1.15 -16.62 5.53
CA GLY A 54 2.17 -17.60 5.81
C GLY A 54 2.09 -18.12 7.24
N PRO A 55 2.87 -19.16 7.57
CA PRO A 55 2.97 -19.64 8.94
C PRO A 55 3.60 -18.55 9.83
N PRO A 56 3.23 -18.49 11.11
CA PRO A 56 3.83 -17.53 12.05
C PRO A 56 5.34 -17.78 12.16
N CYS A 57 6.11 -16.69 12.31
CA CYS A 57 7.56 -16.81 12.51
C CYS A 57 7.86 -17.60 13.79
N PRO A 58 8.91 -18.44 13.80
CA PRO A 58 9.31 -19.12 15.01
C PRO A 58 9.76 -18.11 16.07
N PRO A 59 9.58 -18.45 17.36
CA PRO A 59 10.17 -17.68 18.44
C PRO A 59 11.70 -17.71 18.35
N PRO A 60 12.39 -16.68 18.89
CA PRO A 60 13.84 -16.65 18.91
C PRO A 60 14.39 -17.85 19.68
N LYS A 61 15.33 -18.57 19.06
CA LYS A 61 16.08 -19.66 19.68
C LYS A 61 17.40 -19.16 20.22
N ASP A 62 18.05 -18.29 19.45
CA ASP A 62 19.34 -17.71 19.81
C ASP A 62 19.17 -16.29 20.39
N SER A 63 20.16 -15.85 21.17
CA SER A 63 20.19 -14.46 21.63
C SER A 63 20.59 -13.53 20.48
N TRP A 64 20.18 -12.27 20.58
CA TRP A 64 20.53 -11.25 19.60
C TRP A 64 22.04 -11.15 19.41
N GLU A 65 22.81 -11.19 20.50
CA GLU A 65 24.26 -11.09 20.49
C GLU A 65 24.91 -12.28 19.80
N ALA A 66 24.34 -13.48 19.94
CA ALA A 66 24.83 -14.71 19.32
C ALA A 66 24.73 -14.66 17.79
N ILE A 67 23.63 -14.12 17.26
CA ILE A 67 23.41 -14.02 15.81
C ILE A 67 24.18 -12.85 15.20
N VAL A 68 24.17 -11.69 15.87
CA VAL A 68 24.67 -10.45 15.28
C VAL A 68 26.19 -10.31 15.41
N LEU A 69 26.85 -11.13 16.25
CA LEU A 69 28.33 -11.19 16.37
C LEU A 69 28.98 -9.80 16.51
N LYS A 70 28.37 -8.92 17.31
CA LYS A 70 28.75 -7.50 17.54
C LYS A 70 28.59 -6.54 16.35
N ARG A 71 27.98 -6.97 15.23
CA ARG A 71 27.62 -6.06 14.14
C ARG A 71 26.56 -5.06 14.63
N GLN A 72 26.62 -3.81 14.17
CA GLN A 72 25.53 -2.87 14.43
C GLN A 72 24.35 -3.24 13.51
N PRO A 73 23.16 -3.49 14.07
CA PRO A 73 22.01 -3.80 13.24
C PRO A 73 21.51 -2.57 12.50
N HIS A 74 20.97 -2.78 11.31
CA HIS A 74 20.22 -1.76 10.61
C HIS A 74 18.95 -1.50 11.39
N SER A 75 18.79 -0.28 11.89
CA SER A 75 17.59 0.14 12.60
C SER A 75 16.94 1.33 11.92
N PHE A 76 15.60 1.33 11.91
CA PHE A 76 14.81 2.40 11.32
C PHE A 76 13.46 2.51 12.03
N LYS A 77 12.86 3.69 11.94
CA LYS A 77 11.54 3.96 12.52
C LYS A 77 10.49 3.98 11.42
N TYR A 78 9.38 3.28 11.62
CA TYR A 78 8.26 3.31 10.68
C TYR A 78 6.93 3.05 11.40
N GLY A 79 5.92 3.87 11.14
CA GLY A 79 4.58 3.67 11.71
C GLY A 79 4.51 3.70 13.25
N GLY A 80 5.41 4.44 13.91
CA GLY A 80 5.51 4.49 15.37
C GLY A 80 6.18 3.26 16.01
N ALA A 81 6.78 2.39 15.19
CA ALA A 81 7.57 1.25 15.63
C ALA A 81 9.04 1.42 15.23
N ASP A 82 9.94 0.96 16.08
CA ASP A 82 11.38 0.88 15.79
C ASP A 82 11.70 -0.56 15.36
N PHE A 83 12.16 -0.72 14.13
CA PHE A 83 12.57 -2.00 13.57
C PHE A 83 14.09 -2.09 13.61
N ALA A 84 14.63 -3.26 13.92
CA ALA A 84 16.04 -3.55 13.70
C ALA A 84 16.25 -4.96 13.13
N HIS A 85 17.16 -5.07 12.17
CA HIS A 85 17.56 -6.32 11.53
C HIS A 85 19.06 -6.29 11.20
N PRO A 86 19.78 -7.42 11.38
CA PRO A 86 21.22 -7.48 11.11
C PRO A 86 21.57 -7.78 9.64
N PHE A 87 20.64 -8.38 8.89
CA PHE A 87 20.84 -8.82 7.51
C PHE A 87 19.58 -8.58 6.68
N GLY A 88 19.73 -8.59 5.35
CA GLY A 88 18.63 -8.36 4.42
C GLY A 88 18.30 -6.89 4.23
N GLY A 89 17.42 -6.61 3.28
CA GLY A 89 16.75 -5.32 3.12
C GLY A 89 15.36 -5.34 3.76
N ALA A 90 14.78 -4.16 3.93
CA ALA A 90 13.41 -3.98 4.39
C ALA A 90 12.64 -3.08 3.42
N ASP A 91 11.41 -3.47 3.08
CA ASP A 91 10.46 -2.66 2.32
C ASP A 91 9.18 -2.51 3.15
N CYS A 92 8.69 -1.29 3.30
CA CYS A 92 7.60 -0.98 4.21
C CYS A 92 6.49 -0.20 3.54
N ALA A 93 5.25 -0.52 3.90
CA ALA A 93 4.08 0.22 3.46
C ALA A 93 3.07 0.45 4.59
N SER A 94 2.33 1.55 4.43
CA SER A 94 1.12 1.86 5.20
C SER A 94 -0.08 1.34 4.43
N VAL A 95 -0.70 0.28 4.95
CA VAL A 95 -1.81 -0.39 4.30
C VAL A 95 -3.09 0.03 5.01
N PRO A 96 -4.10 0.53 4.29
CA PRO A 96 -5.36 0.94 4.89
C PRO A 96 -6.04 -0.27 5.57
N ASP A 97 -6.54 -0.12 6.78
CA ASP A 97 -7.22 -1.13 7.60
C ASP A 97 -8.73 -0.86 7.62
N GLY A 98 -9.56 -1.72 7.00
CA GLY A 98 -11.04 -1.63 7.05
C GLY A 98 -11.75 -0.97 5.84
N ARG A 99 -13.06 -1.11 5.69
CA ARG A 99 -13.76 -0.52 4.51
C ARG A 99 -13.80 1.00 4.61
N PHE A 100 -13.68 1.68 3.46
CA PHE A 100 -13.98 3.10 3.33
C PHE A 100 -15.30 3.41 4.07
N PRO A 101 -15.37 4.43 4.94
CA PRO A 101 -14.45 5.56 5.09
C PRO A 101 -13.43 5.49 6.25
N THR A 102 -13.12 4.31 6.80
CA THR A 102 -12.17 4.23 7.93
C THR A 102 -10.77 4.71 7.52
N ARG A 103 -10.20 5.65 8.31
CA ARG A 103 -8.84 6.18 8.14
C ARG A 103 -7.76 5.35 8.83
N ASP A 104 -8.15 4.24 9.45
CA ASP A 104 -7.20 3.34 10.09
C ASP A 104 -6.26 2.76 9.02
N ALA A 105 -4.98 2.69 9.35
CA ALA A 105 -3.97 2.00 8.55
C ALA A 105 -3.13 1.15 9.48
N TYR A 106 -2.68 0.01 8.97
CA TYR A 106 -1.65 -0.78 9.60
C TYR A 106 -0.34 -0.65 8.84
N TYR A 107 0.75 -0.80 9.56
CA TYR A 107 2.08 -0.74 8.96
C TYR A 107 2.61 -2.16 8.79
N VAL A 108 3.24 -2.43 7.67
CA VAL A 108 3.85 -3.73 7.41
C VAL A 108 5.20 -3.50 6.74
N CYS A 109 6.18 -4.26 7.19
CA CYS A 109 7.52 -4.28 6.63
C CYS A 109 7.86 -5.71 6.23
N GLN A 110 8.29 -5.90 4.99
CA GLN A 110 8.78 -7.13 4.44
C GLN A 110 10.31 -7.10 4.41
N PHE A 111 10.92 -8.22 4.77
CA PHE A 111 12.36 -8.35 4.88
C PHE A 111 12.88 -9.43 3.91
N THR A 112 14.00 -9.14 3.25
CA THR A 112 14.66 -10.07 2.32
C THR A 112 15.70 -10.92 3.04
N GLY A 113 15.30 -12.10 3.52
CA GLY A 113 16.19 -13.03 4.21
C GLY A 113 16.70 -12.55 5.59
N PRO A 114 15.88 -11.95 6.46
CA PRO A 114 16.32 -11.61 7.80
C PRO A 114 16.64 -12.87 8.59
N VAL A 115 17.81 -12.89 9.22
CA VAL A 115 18.12 -13.93 10.20
C VAL A 115 17.30 -13.70 11.48
N MET A 116 17.18 -12.44 11.89
CA MET A 116 16.46 -12.01 13.07
C MET A 116 15.86 -10.63 12.84
N VAL A 117 14.69 -10.36 13.41
CA VAL A 117 14.03 -9.04 13.37
C VAL A 117 13.57 -8.69 14.77
N SER A 118 13.93 -7.51 15.24
CA SER A 118 13.34 -6.92 16.45
C SER A 118 12.43 -5.77 16.08
N VAL A 119 11.31 -5.69 16.79
CA VAL A 119 10.32 -4.63 16.62
C VAL A 119 9.95 -4.09 17.98
N THR A 120 10.15 -2.79 18.17
CA THR A 120 9.79 -2.10 19.41
C THR A 120 8.59 -1.20 19.17
N VAL A 121 7.49 -1.46 19.87
CA VAL A 121 6.25 -0.68 19.79
C VAL A 121 5.87 -0.23 21.19
N ALA A 122 5.70 1.08 21.39
CA ALA A 122 5.36 1.66 22.70
C ALA A 122 6.29 1.17 23.83
N GLY A 123 7.59 1.05 23.54
CA GLY A 123 8.61 0.58 24.49
C GLY A 123 8.67 -0.94 24.70
N LYS A 124 7.81 -1.73 24.06
CA LYS A 124 7.86 -3.20 24.12
C LYS A 124 8.57 -3.75 22.90
N THR A 125 9.71 -4.39 23.13
CA THR A 125 10.49 -5.06 22.07
C THR A 125 10.04 -6.51 21.93
N THR A 126 9.68 -6.91 20.71
CA THR A 126 9.41 -8.29 20.32
C THR A 126 10.47 -8.71 19.31
N VAL A 127 11.07 -9.88 19.52
CA VAL A 127 12.08 -10.44 18.63
C VAL A 127 11.51 -11.66 17.93
N PHE A 128 11.80 -11.77 16.64
CA PHE A 128 11.44 -12.90 15.79
C PHE A 128 12.70 -13.43 15.12
N GLU A 129 12.75 -14.74 14.90
CA GLU A 129 13.84 -15.41 14.21
C GLU A 129 13.27 -16.17 13.01
N PRO A 130 13.04 -15.49 11.86
CA PRO A 130 12.49 -16.14 10.67
C PRO A 130 13.37 -17.27 10.13
N GLY A 131 14.68 -17.18 10.37
CA GLY A 131 15.71 -18.10 9.90
C GLY A 131 16.42 -17.61 8.64
N TYR A 132 17.63 -18.12 8.44
CA TYR A 132 18.53 -17.72 7.34
C TYR A 132 17.87 -17.85 5.96
N GLY A 133 17.97 -16.80 5.15
CA GLY A 133 17.52 -16.80 3.75
C GLY A 133 16.00 -16.86 3.55
N ARG A 134 15.21 -16.74 4.63
CA ARG A 134 13.74 -16.81 4.55
C ARG A 134 13.14 -15.43 4.57
N HIS A 135 12.24 -15.14 3.63
CA HIS A 135 11.45 -13.91 3.67
C HIS A 135 10.53 -13.89 4.88
N ALA A 136 10.38 -12.73 5.49
CA ALA A 136 9.46 -12.51 6.58
C ALA A 136 8.76 -11.17 6.41
N ALA A 137 7.49 -11.13 6.80
CA ALA A 137 6.74 -9.90 6.88
C ALA A 137 6.30 -9.67 8.32
N VAL A 138 6.57 -8.47 8.82
CA VAL A 138 6.16 -8.05 10.15
C VAL A 138 5.12 -6.95 10.01
N SER A 139 3.96 -7.16 10.59
CA SER A 139 2.86 -6.20 10.60
C SER A 139 2.62 -5.65 12.00
N VAL A 140 2.30 -4.36 12.07
CA VAL A 140 1.94 -3.63 13.28
C VAL A 140 0.51 -3.12 13.11
N ARG A 141 -0.43 -3.78 13.78
CA ARG A 141 -1.87 -3.49 13.74
C ARG A 141 -2.35 -3.07 15.11
N LYS A 142 -2.73 -1.80 15.28
CA LYS A 142 -3.25 -1.26 16.55
C LYS A 142 -2.33 -1.58 17.74
N GLY A 143 -1.02 -1.41 17.54
CA GLY A 143 0.02 -1.70 18.54
C GLY A 143 0.38 -3.18 18.72
N ARG A 144 -0.29 -4.11 18.02
CA ARG A 144 0.06 -5.53 18.05
C ARG A 144 0.99 -5.88 16.90
N VAL A 145 2.08 -6.56 17.23
CA VAL A 145 3.08 -7.03 16.25
C VAL A 145 2.78 -8.48 15.88
N ALA A 146 2.78 -8.78 14.59
CA ALA A 146 2.66 -10.14 14.08
C ALA A 146 3.70 -10.37 12.98
N CYS A 147 4.42 -11.49 13.07
CA CYS A 147 5.40 -11.91 12.08
C CYS A 147 4.89 -13.15 11.35
N VAL A 148 4.94 -13.11 10.02
CA VAL A 148 4.65 -14.26 9.15
C VAL A 148 5.81 -14.54 8.23
N LEU A 149 6.03 -15.80 7.92
CA LEU A 149 7.03 -16.25 6.98
C LEU A 149 6.47 -16.15 5.56
N GLY A 150 7.14 -15.37 4.72
CA GLY A 150 6.68 -15.09 3.36
C GLY A 150 6.98 -13.65 2.93
N GLY A 151 6.64 -13.38 1.67
CA GLY A 151 6.85 -12.09 1.01
C GLY A 151 6.95 -12.29 -0.51
N TRP A 152 6.60 -11.27 -1.29
CA TRP A 152 6.67 -11.32 -2.77
C TRP A 152 8.03 -10.99 -3.36
N THR A 153 9.02 -10.61 -2.55
CA THR A 153 10.38 -10.33 -3.03
C THR A 153 11.08 -11.67 -3.23
N GLN A 154 10.57 -12.50 -4.12
CA GLN A 154 11.27 -13.68 -4.61
C GLN A 154 12.30 -13.18 -5.64
N ALA A 155 13.56 -13.07 -5.23
CA ALA A 155 14.68 -12.91 -6.15
C ALA A 155 15.62 -14.10 -5.94
#